data_AF-A0A3G9GW79-F1
#
_entry.id   AF-A0A3G9GW79-F1
#
_cell.length_a   1.000
_cell.length_b   1.000
_cell.length_c   1.000
_cell.angle_alpha   90.00
_cell.angle_beta   90.00
_cell.angle_gamma   90.00
#
_symmetry.space_group_name_H-M   'P 1'
#
loop_
_entity.id
_entity.type
_entity.pdbx_description
1 polymer ?
#
loop_
_entity_poly.entity_id
_entity_poly.type
_entity_poly.pdbx_seq_one_letter_code
_entity_poly.pdbx_strand_id
1 'polypeptide(L)'
;MLLYGLLFWMAFDFIFYAGLMTNYIKAYNIPVFFNEFFTDSQKWWLWIAGVLLYGAVFMVKNRKGPKALFYLLSFIISALPWIPDFGEQIGRALFAEESVSYRFDNVKIGNVTLLYSGRGYDYVLLKGKKSAVKYPSSYRIGTSKK
;
A
#
# COMPACT_ATOMS: atom_id res chain seq x y z
N MET A 1 -0.07 -25.98 -11.25
CA MET A 1 -1.18 -25.09 -10.80
C MET A 1 -0.62 -23.95 -9.96
N LEU A 2 -0.03 -24.27 -8.80
CA LEU A 2 0.48 -23.29 -7.84
C LEU A 2 1.62 -22.41 -8.41
N LEU A 3 2.53 -22.97 -9.21
CA LEU A 3 3.66 -22.21 -9.78
C LEU A 3 3.20 -21.06 -10.69
N TYR A 4 2.21 -21.30 -11.56
CA TYR A 4 1.68 -20.25 -12.44
C TYR A 4 0.88 -19.20 -11.67
N GLY A 5 0.08 -19.64 -10.69
CA GLY A 5 -0.61 -18.72 -9.78
C GLY A 5 0.35 -17.81 -9.04
N LEU A 6 1.46 -18.38 -8.54
CA LEU A 6 2.52 -17.66 -7.86
C LEU A 6 3.20 -16.65 -8.79
N LEU A 7 3.57 -17.06 -10.01
CA LEU A 7 4.19 -16.16 -10.98
C LEU A 7 3.32 -14.93 -11.28
N PHE A 8 2.05 -15.13 -11.64
CA PHE A 8 1.18 -14.02 -12.03
C PHE A 8 0.79 -13.14 -10.84
N TRP A 9 0.43 -13.76 -9.70
CA TRP A 9 0.09 -12.98 -8.52
C TRP A 9 1.27 -12.15 -8.05
N MET A 10 2.46 -12.76 -7.91
CA MET A 10 3.67 -12.07 -7.50
C MET A 10 4.00 -10.91 -8.45
N ALA A 11 3.90 -11.12 -9.77
CA ALA A 11 4.17 -10.06 -10.73
C ALA A 11 3.24 -8.85 -10.56
N PHE A 12 1.92 -9.07 -10.52
CA PHE A 12 0.95 -7.96 -10.38
C PHE A 12 1.04 -7.28 -9.02
N ASP A 13 1.23 -8.06 -7.96
CA ASP A 13 1.40 -7.54 -6.60
C ASP A 13 2.66 -6.65 -6.51
N PHE A 14 3.77 -7.08 -7.12
CA PHE A 14 4.99 -6.29 -7.16
C PHE A 14 4.83 -5.00 -7.96
N ILE A 15 4.17 -5.06 -9.13
CA ILE A 15 3.87 -3.86 -9.95
C ILE A 15 3.02 -2.87 -9.14
N PHE A 16 2.00 -3.35 -8.44
CA PHE A 16 1.10 -2.53 -7.63
C PHE A 16 1.84 -1.79 -6.51
N TYR A 17 2.59 -2.53 -5.68
CA TYR A 17 3.35 -1.92 -4.59
C TYR A 17 4.50 -1.04 -5.09
N ALA A 18 5.13 -1.36 -6.23
CA ALA A 18 6.17 -0.52 -6.81
C ALA A 18 5.61 0.85 -7.28
N GLY A 19 4.38 0.86 -7.81
CA GLY A 19 3.66 2.09 -8.12
C GLY A 19 3.37 2.91 -6.87
N LEU A 20 2.86 2.27 -5.81
CA LEU A 20 2.62 2.94 -4.51
C LEU A 20 3.91 3.48 -3.89
N MET A 21 5.01 2.73 -3.96
CA MET A 21 6.31 3.19 -3.48
C MET A 21 6.72 4.49 -4.17
N THR A 22 6.46 4.60 -5.48
CA THR A 22 6.87 5.76 -6.28
C THR A 22 5.94 6.96 -6.08
N ASN A 23 4.63 6.76 -6.21
CA ASN A 23 3.65 7.85 -6.25
C ASN A 23 2.98 8.15 -4.91
N TYR A 24 3.26 7.37 -3.87
CA TYR A 24 2.77 7.65 -2.51
C TYR A 24 3.93 7.81 -1.53
N ILE A 25 4.70 6.76 -1.28
CA ILE A 25 5.75 6.78 -0.24
C ILE A 25 6.85 7.80 -0.57
N LYS A 26 7.42 7.74 -1.77
CA LYS A 26 8.45 8.72 -2.21
C LYS A 26 7.86 10.11 -2.45
N ALA A 27 6.62 10.23 -2.91
CA ALA A 27 5.95 11.52 -3.08
C ALA A 27 5.88 12.32 -1.77
N TYR A 28 5.72 11.64 -0.63
CA TYR A 28 5.74 12.23 0.70
C TYR A 28 7.13 12.30 1.36
N ASN A 29 8.21 11.95 0.64
CA ASN A 29 9.58 11.87 1.15
C ASN A 29 9.73 10.93 2.36
N ILE A 30 8.99 9.81 2.38
CA ILE A 30 9.11 8.81 3.44
C ILE A 30 10.35 7.94 3.16
N PRO A 31 11.40 7.98 4.02
CA PRO A 31 12.68 7.30 3.77
C PRO A 31 12.60 5.82 4.21
N VAL A 32 11.83 5.01 3.50
CA VAL A 32 11.77 3.55 3.68
C VAL A 32 12.20 2.85 2.39
N PHE A 33 12.81 1.67 2.51
CA PHE A 33 13.17 0.89 1.32
C PHE A 33 11.96 0.12 0.78
N PHE A 34 11.98 -0.18 -0.52
CA PHE A 34 10.90 -0.91 -1.16
C PHE A 34 10.65 -2.27 -0.48
N ASN A 35 11.70 -3.02 -0.15
CA ASN A 35 11.56 -4.34 0.47
C ASN A 35 10.89 -4.26 1.85
N GLU A 36 11.22 -3.23 2.64
CA GLU A 36 10.61 -2.98 3.95
C GLU A 36 9.14 -2.61 3.79
N PHE A 37 8.86 -1.64 2.93
CA PHE A 37 7.49 -1.20 2.61
C PHE A 37 6.62 -2.35 2.10
N PHE A 38 7.14 -3.13 1.15
CA PHE A 38 6.45 -4.27 0.55
C PHE A 38 6.12 -5.31 1.61
N THR A 39 7.10 -5.72 2.43
CA THR A 39 6.92 -6.76 3.46
C THR A 39 5.95 -6.31 4.56
N ASP A 40 6.09 -5.08 5.05
CA ASP A 40 5.30 -4.56 6.17
C ASP A 40 3.86 -4.24 5.75
N SER A 41 3.64 -3.87 4.48
CA SER A 41 2.31 -3.58 3.94
C SER A 41 1.57 -4.82 3.45
N GLN A 42 2.29 -5.94 3.27
CA GLN A 42 1.76 -7.12 2.60
C GLN A 42 0.58 -7.74 3.34
N LYS A 43 -0.52 -7.96 2.63
CA LYS A 43 -1.67 -8.71 3.15
C LYS A 43 -1.50 -10.19 2.79
N TRP A 44 -0.73 -10.90 3.62
CA TRP A 44 -0.36 -12.31 3.36
C TRP A 44 -1.54 -13.26 3.08
N TRP A 45 -2.72 -13.00 3.65
CA TRP A 45 -3.93 -13.77 3.36
C TRP A 45 -4.45 -13.55 1.92
N LEU A 46 -4.37 -12.32 1.38
CA LEU A 46 -4.68 -12.03 -0.03
C LEU A 46 -3.70 -12.75 -0.95
N TRP A 47 -2.47 -12.94 -0.49
CA TRP A 47 -1.42 -13.61 -1.26
C TRP A 47 -1.80 -15.06 -1.58
N ILE A 48 -2.23 -15.82 -0.58
CA ILE A 48 -2.70 -17.21 -0.77
C ILE A 48 -3.92 -17.25 -1.70
N ALA A 49 -4.89 -16.36 -1.46
CA ALA A 49 -6.11 -16.28 -2.28
C ALA A 49 -5.78 -15.97 -3.75
N GLY A 50 -4.87 -15.03 -3.97
CA GLY A 50 -4.38 -14.64 -5.29
C GLY A 50 -3.68 -15.79 -6.01
N VAL A 51 -2.73 -16.45 -5.38
CA VAL A 51 -2.04 -17.61 -5.98
C VAL A 51 -3.04 -18.69 -6.42
N LEU A 52 -4.03 -19.01 -5.60
CA LEU A 52 -5.06 -19.99 -5.94
C LEU A 52 -5.94 -19.51 -7.10
N LEU A 53 -6.42 -18.26 -7.06
CA LEU A 53 -7.26 -17.68 -8.10
C LEU A 53 -6.56 -17.68 -9.47
N TYR A 54 -5.36 -17.13 -9.54
CA TYR A 54 -4.61 -17.03 -10.80
C TYR A 54 -4.18 -18.41 -11.32
N GLY A 55 -3.86 -19.34 -10.42
CA GLY A 55 -3.59 -20.75 -10.77
C GLY A 55 -4.83 -21.46 -11.33
N ALA A 56 -6.01 -21.22 -10.76
CA ALA A 56 -7.27 -21.79 -11.21
C ALA A 56 -7.68 -21.23 -12.59
N VAL A 57 -7.62 -19.90 -12.78
CA VAL A 57 -7.91 -19.26 -14.07
C VAL A 57 -7.01 -19.80 -15.17
N PHE A 58 -5.72 -19.99 -14.89
CA PHE A 58 -4.77 -20.55 -15.87
C PHE A 58 -5.21 -21.94 -16.37
N MET A 59 -5.68 -22.79 -15.44
CA MET A 59 -6.06 -24.19 -15.70
C MET A 59 -7.37 -24.35 -16.48
N VAL A 60 -8.19 -23.30 -16.61
CA VAL A 60 -9.43 -23.36 -17.41
C VAL A 60 -9.08 -23.67 -18.87
N LYS A 61 -9.49 -24.85 -19.34
CA LYS A 61 -9.26 -25.30 -20.73
C LYS A 61 -10.18 -24.54 -21.70
N ASN A 62 -9.73 -24.39 -22.95
CA ASN A 62 -10.52 -23.92 -24.09
C ASN A 62 -11.18 -22.53 -23.95
N ARG A 63 -10.63 -21.62 -23.14
CA ARG A 63 -11.11 -20.23 -22.98
C ARG A 63 -9.98 -19.20 -23.13
N LYS A 64 -9.32 -19.14 -24.29
CA LYS A 64 -8.16 -18.24 -24.50
C LYS A 64 -8.51 -16.76 -24.34
N GLY A 65 -9.61 -16.30 -24.96
CA GLY A 65 -10.03 -14.90 -24.92
C GLY A 65 -10.34 -14.38 -23.51
N PRO A 66 -11.26 -15.02 -22.75
CA PRO A 66 -11.59 -14.60 -21.39
C PRO A 66 -10.39 -14.62 -20.44
N LYS A 67 -9.48 -15.60 -20.58
CA LYS A 67 -8.24 -15.64 -19.79
C LYS A 67 -7.34 -14.45 -20.09
N ALA A 68 -7.11 -14.16 -21.38
CA ALA A 68 -6.30 -13.02 -21.79
C ALA A 68 -6.89 -11.70 -21.26
N LEU A 69 -8.21 -11.54 -21.35
CA LEU A 69 -8.92 -10.38 -20.80
C LEU A 69 -8.74 -10.27 -19.28
N PHE A 70 -8.86 -11.38 -18.54
CA PHE A 70 -8.62 -11.41 -17.09
C PHE A 70 -7.21 -10.92 -16.74
N TYR A 71 -6.17 -11.48 -17.36
CA TYR A 71 -4.78 -11.05 -17.10
C TYR A 71 -4.52 -9.61 -17.53
N LEU A 72 -5.13 -9.14 -18.62
CA LEU A 72 -5.02 -7.75 -19.07
C LEU A 72 -5.66 -6.80 -18.07
N LEU A 73 -6.86 -7.10 -17.57
CA LEU A 73 -7.53 -6.31 -16.54
C LEU A 73 -6.73 -6.32 -15.23
N SER A 74 -6.19 -7.47 -14.81
CA SER A 74 -5.29 -7.58 -13.67
C SER A 74 -4.07 -6.68 -13.82
N PHE A 75 -3.45 -6.68 -15.00
CA PHE A 75 -2.32 -5.81 -15.30
C PHE A 75 -2.72 -4.34 -15.18
N ILE A 76 -3.82 -3.92 -15.82
CA ILE A 76 -4.31 -2.53 -15.76
C ILE A 76 -4.55 -2.10 -14.31
N ILE A 77 -5.24 -2.93 -13.51
CA ILE A 77 -5.50 -2.65 -12.09
C ILE A 77 -4.20 -2.53 -11.31
N SER A 78 -3.26 -3.47 -11.50
CA SER A 78 -1.95 -3.41 -10.84
C SER A 78 -1.11 -2.21 -11.24
N ALA A 79 -1.31 -1.68 -12.45
CA ALA A 79 -0.61 -0.53 -12.98
C ALA A 79 -1.25 0.81 -12.54
N LEU A 80 -2.47 0.82 -11.99
CA LEU A 80 -3.14 2.07 -11.57
C LEU A 80 -2.28 2.95 -10.66
N PRO A 81 -1.59 2.41 -9.63
CA PRO A 81 -0.76 3.24 -8.75
C PRO A 81 0.44 3.92 -9.44
N TRP A 82 0.75 3.57 -10.68
CA TRP A 82 1.81 4.23 -11.45
C TRP A 82 1.40 5.59 -12.00
N ILE A 83 0.10 5.89 -12.05
CA ILE A 83 -0.41 7.23 -12.37
C ILE A 83 -0.38 8.05 -11.08
N PRO A 84 0.27 9.23 -11.02
CA PRO A 84 0.49 9.98 -9.78
C PRO A 84 -0.75 10.17 -8.90
N ASP A 85 -1.82 10.70 -9.47
CA ASP A 85 -3.06 10.99 -8.73
C ASP A 85 -3.72 9.72 -8.18
N PHE A 86 -3.70 8.62 -8.95
CA PHE A 86 -4.24 7.34 -8.50
C PHE A 86 -3.35 6.69 -7.45
N GLY A 87 -2.02 6.72 -7.65
CA GLY A 87 -1.06 6.21 -6.67
C GLY A 87 -1.20 6.90 -5.32
N GLU A 88 -1.35 8.22 -5.32
CA GLU A 88 -1.57 8.98 -4.10
C GLU A 88 -2.91 8.61 -3.44
N GLN A 89 -4.01 8.60 -4.19
CA GLN A 89 -5.34 8.29 -3.66
C GLN A 89 -5.43 6.88 -3.10
N ILE A 90 -4.92 5.89 -3.83
CA ILE A 90 -4.89 4.49 -3.40
C ILE A 90 -4.00 4.35 -2.16
N GLY A 91 -2.81 4.97 -2.16
CA GLY A 91 -1.92 4.96 -1.00
C GLY A 91 -2.58 5.57 0.24
N ARG A 92 -3.25 6.72 0.10
CA ARG A 92 -4.02 7.33 1.18
C ARG A 92 -5.12 6.39 1.68
N ALA A 93 -5.89 5.77 0.78
CA ALA A 93 -6.96 4.86 1.17
C ALA A 93 -6.46 3.60 1.89
N LEU A 94 -5.26 3.12 1.55
CA LEU A 94 -4.68 1.91 2.14
C LEU A 94 -3.93 2.15 3.46
N PHE A 95 -3.26 3.30 3.60
CA PHE A 95 -2.29 3.53 4.67
C PHE A 95 -2.58 4.75 5.55
N ALA A 96 -3.31 5.74 5.04
CA ALA A 96 -3.49 6.98 5.78
C ALA A 96 -4.56 6.86 6.85
N GLU A 97 -4.31 7.46 8.01
CA GLU A 97 -5.31 7.69 9.06
C GLU A 97 -5.39 9.19 9.34
N GLU A 98 -6.59 9.74 9.27
CA GLU A 98 -6.83 11.15 9.58
C GLU A 98 -7.06 11.38 11.06
N SER A 99 -6.86 12.63 11.50
CA SER A 99 -7.16 13.07 12.87
C SER A 99 -6.40 12.30 13.97
N VAL A 100 -5.19 11.85 13.68
CA VAL A 100 -4.31 11.20 14.67
C VAL A 100 -3.72 12.27 15.60
N SER A 101 -3.50 11.89 16.86
CA SER A 101 -2.84 12.74 17.86
C SER A 101 -1.64 12.05 18.49
N TYR A 102 -0.63 12.85 18.84
CA TYR A 102 0.62 12.43 19.48
C TYR A 102 0.83 13.23 20.77
N ARG A 103 1.43 12.60 21.78
CA ARG A 103 1.81 13.24 23.04
C ARG A 103 3.28 13.01 23.32
N PHE A 104 4.05 14.08 23.35
CA PHE A 104 5.47 14.13 23.72
C PHE A 104 5.58 14.84 25.06
N ASP A 105 5.79 14.10 26.16
CA ASP A 105 5.85 14.63 27.52
C ASP A 105 4.70 15.64 27.79
N ASN A 106 5.01 16.94 27.79
CA ASN A 106 4.06 18.04 28.05
C ASN A 106 3.43 18.67 26.79
N VAL A 107 3.78 18.20 25.59
CA VAL A 107 3.32 18.74 24.31
C VAL A 107 2.38 17.75 23.63
N LYS A 108 1.20 18.23 23.24
CA LYS A 108 0.24 17.48 22.42
C LYS A 108 0.20 18.04 21.00
N ILE A 109 0.43 17.19 20.01
CA ILE A 109 0.25 17.51 18.59
C ILE A 109 -0.99 16.75 18.11
N GLY A 110 -2.06 17.47 17.80
CA GLY A 110 -3.34 16.89 17.40
C GLY A 110 -3.70 17.17 15.96
N ASN A 111 -4.66 16.41 15.45
CA ASN A 111 -5.28 16.61 14.15
C ASN A 111 -4.27 16.59 12.99
N VAL A 112 -3.36 15.61 13.02
CA VAL A 112 -2.41 15.34 11.94
C VAL A 112 -2.85 14.11 11.14
N THR A 113 -2.37 13.99 9.90
CA THR A 113 -2.63 12.81 9.08
C THR A 113 -1.45 11.85 9.22
N LEU A 114 -1.67 10.65 9.72
CA LEU A 114 -0.72 9.55 9.56
C LEU A 114 -0.75 9.13 8.09
N LEU A 115 0.41 9.02 7.45
CA LEU A 115 0.55 8.56 6.07
C LEU A 115 1.02 7.10 5.99
N TYR A 116 1.93 6.70 6.87
CA TYR A 116 2.46 5.35 6.89
C TYR A 116 2.97 5.01 8.28
N SER A 117 2.81 3.75 8.69
CA SER A 117 3.32 3.24 9.95
C SER A 117 4.09 1.94 9.69
N GLY A 118 5.32 1.87 10.18
CA GLY A 118 6.20 0.73 9.96
C GLY A 118 7.43 0.80 10.86
N ARG A 119 7.92 -0.37 11.29
CA ARG A 119 9.14 -0.51 12.12
C ARG A 119 9.15 0.37 13.38
N GLY A 120 7.99 0.56 14.03
CA GLY A 120 7.86 1.37 15.25
C GLY A 120 7.89 2.88 15.02
N TYR A 121 7.79 3.33 13.77
CA TYR A 121 7.69 4.73 13.41
C TYR A 121 6.44 5.05 12.61
N ASP A 122 5.95 6.26 12.85
CA ASP A 122 4.83 6.87 12.16
C ASP A 122 5.34 8.04 11.32
N TYR A 123 4.94 8.07 10.06
CA TYR A 123 5.23 9.15 9.14
C TYR A 123 3.99 10.00 8.99
N VAL A 124 4.03 11.24 9.46
CA VAL A 124 2.87 12.11 9.60
C VAL A 124 2.97 13.35 8.74
N LEU A 125 1.85 13.76 8.16
CA LEU A 125 1.69 15.02 7.46
C LEU A 125 1.12 16.07 8.41
N LEU A 126 1.90 17.12 8.67
CA LEU A 126 1.46 18.30 9.40
C LEU A 126 0.72 19.25 8.46
N LYS A 127 -0.29 19.96 8.98
CA LYS A 127 -1.08 20.93 8.20
C LYS A 127 -0.15 21.96 7.53
N GLY A 128 -0.29 22.12 6.22
CA GLY A 128 0.50 23.05 5.41
C GLY A 128 1.90 22.56 5.02
N LYS A 129 2.30 21.35 5.42
CA LYS A 129 3.53 20.70 4.93
C LYS A 129 3.21 19.81 3.72
N LYS A 130 4.21 19.64 2.85
CA LYS A 130 4.16 18.73 1.69
C LYS A 130 4.88 17.40 1.93
N SER A 131 5.72 17.34 2.96
CA SER A 131 6.54 16.16 3.29
C SER A 131 6.19 15.61 4.66
N ALA A 132 6.37 14.30 4.82
CA ALA A 132 6.15 13.63 6.09
C ALA A 132 7.22 13.98 7.13
N VAL A 133 6.81 13.98 8.39
CA VAL A 133 7.67 14.07 9.57
C VAL A 133 7.61 12.72 10.28
N LYS A 134 8.75 12.23 10.77
CA LYS A 134 8.87 10.94 11.45
C LYS A 134 8.67 11.11 12.95
N TYR A 135 7.71 10.38 13.53
CA TYR A 135 7.47 10.26 14.98
C TYR A 135 7.58 8.80 15.43
N PRO A 136 8.00 8.50 16.67
CA PRO A 136 7.92 7.13 17.18
C PRO A 136 6.47 6.76 17.45
N SER A 137 6.03 5.58 16.99
CA SER A 137 4.63 5.15 17.07
C SER A 137 4.12 5.03 18.52
N SER A 138 5.02 4.82 19.49
CA SER A 138 4.70 4.76 20.93
C SER A 138 4.11 6.06 21.49
N TYR A 139 4.30 7.18 20.80
CA TYR A 139 3.78 8.49 21.22
C TYR A 139 2.35 8.74 20.70
N ARG A 140 1.80 7.82 19.88
CA ARG A 140 0.44 7.91 19.35
C ARG A 140 -0.56 7.67 20.47
N ILE A 141 -1.46 8.63 20.70
CA ILE A 141 -2.48 8.58 21.76
C ILE A 141 -3.91 8.32 21.24
N GLY A 142 -4.05 8.11 19.93
CA GLY A 142 -5.30 7.69 19.28
C GLY A 142 -5.79 8.64 18.19
N THR A 143 -6.82 8.20 17.47
CA THR A 143 -7.59 9.02 16.52
C THR A 143 -8.64 9.82 17.31
N SER A 144 -8.66 11.14 17.10
CA SER A 144 -9.75 11.97 17.59
C SER A 144 -10.98 11.62 16.76
N LYS A 145 -11.78 10.65 17.22
CA LYS A 145 -13.13 10.44 16.67
C LYS A 145 -13.87 11.78 16.79
N LYS A 146 -14.23 12.36 15.66
CA LYS A 146 -15.30 13.35 15.60
C LYS A 146 -16.64 12.64 15.76
#